data_AF-A0A372DPX1-F1
#
_entry.id   AF-A0A372DPX1-F1
#
_cell.length_a   1.000
_cell.length_b   1.000
_cell.length_c   1.000
_cell.angle_alpha   90.00
_cell.angle_beta   90.00
_cell.angle_gamma   90.00
#
_symmetry.space_group_name_H-M   'P 1'
#
loop_
_entity.id
_entity.type
_entity.pdbx_description
1 polymer ?
#
loop_
_entity_poly.entity_id
_entity_poly.type
_entity_poly.pdbx_seq_one_letter_code
_entity_poly.pdbx_strand_id
1 'polypeptide(L)' 'MTVIARAFALSTLLLGAAACSRPEPPPTDRPPEPQATPPRATQLRDAIQRPLDRAKAVEPQVLDAARQQRAQIDAQTGG' A
#
# COMPACT_ATOMS: atom_id res chain seq x y z
N MET A 1 53.67 22.13 11.58
CA MET A 1 52.70 21.07 11.96
C MET A 1 51.28 21.36 11.47
N THR A 2 50.81 22.61 11.50
CA THR A 2 49.45 23.02 11.06
C THR A 2 49.15 22.82 9.56
N VAL A 3 50.14 22.98 8.68
CA VAL A 3 49.96 22.78 7.21
C VAL A 3 49.74 21.30 6.86
N ILE A 4 50.51 20.41 7.50
CA ILE A 4 50.40 18.96 7.30
C ILE A 4 49.04 18.44 7.81
N ALA A 5 48.58 18.95 8.97
CA ALA A 5 47.27 18.60 9.52
C ALA A 5 46.10 19.04 8.62
N ARG A 6 46.19 20.23 8.01
CA ARG A 6 45.19 20.73 7.05
C ARG A 6 45.16 19.93 5.75
N ALA A 7 46.33 19.54 5.23
CA ALA A 7 46.42 18.70 4.03
C ALA A 7 45.81 17.31 4.26
N PHE A 8 46.02 16.73 5.44
CA PHE A 8 45.41 15.45 5.81
C PHE A 8 43.89 15.55 5.91
N ALA A 9 43.37 16.60 6.57
CA ALA A 9 41.93 16.81 6.70
C ALA A 9 41.22 17.03 5.34
N LEU A 10 41.86 17.76 4.42
CA LEU A 10 41.33 17.96 3.07
C LEU A 10 41.29 16.63 2.28
N SER A 11 42.34 15.83 2.41
CA SER A 11 42.47 14.55 1.70
C SER A 11 41.42 13.54 2.16
N THR A 12 41.13 13.47 3.45
CA THR A 12 40.08 12.58 3.99
C THR A 12 38.68 13.01 3.56
N LEU A 13 38.43 14.33 3.44
CA LEU A 13 37.14 14.85 2.99
C LEU A 13 36.88 14.54 1.51
N LEU A 14 37.91 14.68 0.67
CA LEU A 14 37.84 14.36 -0.77
C LEU A 14 37.63 12.86 -1.02
N LEU A 15 38.29 11.99 -0.27
CA LEU A 15 38.09 10.53 -0.36
C LEU A 15 36.69 10.11 0.11
N GLY A 16 36.17 10.72 1.18
CA GLY A 16 34.81 10.45 1.67
C GLY A 16 33.73 10.85 0.66
N ALA A 17 33.93 11.95 -0.07
CA ALA A 17 33.01 12.40 -1.11
C ALA A 17 33.00 11.45 -2.34
N ALA A 18 34.14 10.84 -2.69
CA ALA A 18 34.23 9.89 -3.80
C ALA A 18 33.52 8.54 -3.51
N ALA A 19 33.37 8.18 -2.23
CA ALA A 19 32.64 6.97 -1.81
C ALA A 19 31.10 7.16 -1.83
N CYS A 20 30.61 8.39 -1.97
CA CYS A 20 29.18 8.72 -2.05
C CYS A 20 28.71 8.90 -3.51
N SER A 21 29.33 8.22 -4.47
CA SER A 21 28.86 8.25 -5.85
C SER A 21 27.55 7.47 -6.00
N ARG A 22 26.65 7.98 -6.87
CA ARG A 22 25.39 7.30 -7.17
C ARG A 22 25.73 5.93 -7.81
N PRO A 23 25.18 4.80 -7.29
CA PRO A 23 25.38 3.49 -7.90
C PRO A 23 24.93 3.48 -9.37
N GLU A 24 25.65 2.75 -10.20
CA GLU A 24 25.28 2.56 -11.61
C GLU A 24 23.88 1.93 -11.68
N PRO A 25 22.95 2.47 -12.50
CA PRO A 25 21.62 1.91 -12.63
C PRO A 25 21.68 0.48 -13.18
N PRO A 26 20.77 -0.41 -12.73
CA PRO A 26 20.71 -1.77 -13.25
C PRO A 26 20.35 -1.75 -14.75
N PRO A 27 20.86 -2.71 -15.55
CA PRO A 27 20.54 -2.79 -16.98
C PRO A 27 19.04 -3.00 -17.21
N THR A 28 18.46 -2.19 -18.10
CA THR A 28 17.01 -2.12 -18.37
C THR A 28 16.55 -2.87 -19.62
N ASP A 29 17.42 -3.65 -20.27
CA ASP A 29 17.13 -4.30 -21.57
C ASP A 29 15.95 -5.28 -21.53
N ARG A 30 15.53 -5.71 -20.33
CA ARG A 30 14.38 -6.58 -20.13
C ARG A 30 13.41 -5.95 -19.14
N PRO A 31 12.08 -6.11 -19.35
CA PRO A 31 11.10 -5.78 -18.34
C PRO A 31 11.45 -6.44 -17.00
N PRO A 32 11.25 -5.76 -15.88
CA PRO A 32 11.45 -6.37 -14.57
C PRO A 32 10.50 -7.56 -14.41
N GLU A 33 10.99 -8.62 -13.78
CA GLU A 33 10.14 -9.75 -13.43
C GLU A 33 8.99 -9.30 -12.50
N PRO A 34 7.80 -9.91 -12.61
CA PRO A 34 6.69 -9.61 -11.71
C PRO A 34 7.11 -9.77 -10.25
N GLN A 35 7.06 -8.68 -9.49
CA GLN A 35 7.45 -8.66 -8.07
C GLN A 35 6.48 -9.45 -7.17
N ALA A 36 5.34 -9.86 -7.73
CA ALA A 36 4.30 -10.61 -7.04
C ALA A 36 4.49 -12.11 -7.27
N THR A 37 5.25 -12.77 -6.40
CA THR A 37 5.21 -14.23 -6.31
C THR A 37 3.94 -14.69 -5.55
N PRO A 38 3.22 -15.72 -6.02
CA PRO A 38 2.22 -16.39 -5.20
C PRO A 38 2.89 -16.88 -3.90
N PRO A 39 2.29 -16.72 -2.71
CA PRO A 39 0.91 -16.27 -2.43
C PRO A 39 0.75 -14.76 -2.16
N ARG A 40 1.81 -13.94 -2.16
CA ARG A 40 1.71 -12.49 -1.88
C ARG A 40 0.89 -11.73 -2.91
N ALA A 41 0.82 -12.23 -4.14
CA ALA A 41 0.05 -11.63 -5.23
C ALA A 41 -1.44 -11.42 -4.87
N THR A 42 -2.03 -12.29 -4.06
CA THR A 42 -3.46 -12.20 -3.72
C THR A 42 -3.73 -11.47 -2.41
N GLN A 43 -2.77 -11.45 -1.47
CA GLN A 43 -2.98 -10.91 -0.11
C GLN A 43 -3.50 -9.48 -0.09
N LEU A 44 -2.95 -8.58 -0.92
CA LEU A 44 -3.41 -7.19 -0.99
C LEU A 44 -4.82 -7.10 -1.57
N ARG A 45 -5.10 -7.86 -2.63
CA ARG A 45 -6.43 -7.93 -3.24
C ARG A 45 -7.45 -8.41 -2.20
N ASP A 46 -7.14 -9.46 -1.46
CA ASP A 46 -8.04 -10.02 -0.44
C ASP A 46 -8.23 -9.06 0.74
N ALA A 47 -7.20 -8.30 1.11
CA ALA A 47 -7.30 -7.27 2.15
C ALA A 47 -8.23 -6.12 1.74
N ILE A 48 -8.26 -5.76 0.46
CA ILE A 48 -9.17 -4.74 -0.08
C ILE A 48 -10.59 -5.30 -0.30
N GLN A 49 -10.69 -6.53 -0.79
CA GLN A 49 -11.97 -7.11 -1.20
C GLN A 49 -12.85 -7.49 -0.01
N ARG A 50 -12.25 -8.04 1.06
CA ARG A 50 -12.97 -8.43 2.28
C ARG A 50 -13.86 -7.33 2.90
N PRO A 51 -13.36 -6.10 3.15
CA PRO A 51 -14.22 -5.05 3.71
C PRO A 51 -15.33 -4.60 2.74
N LEU A 52 -15.06 -4.61 1.43
CA LEU A 52 -16.08 -4.29 0.42
C LEU A 52 -17.20 -5.32 0.39
N ASP A 53 -16.86 -6.60 0.43
CA ASP A 53 -17.85 -7.69 0.44
C ASP A 53 -18.69 -7.66 1.73
N ARG A 54 -18.05 -7.37 2.88
CA ARG A 54 -18.76 -7.15 4.13
C ARG A 54 -19.74 -5.98 4.04
N ALA A 55 -19.35 -4.87 3.42
CA ALA A 55 -20.23 -3.71 3.26
C ALA A 55 -21.44 -4.04 2.35
N LYS A 56 -21.22 -4.75 1.23
CA LYS A 56 -22.30 -5.20 0.33
C LYS A 56 -23.30 -6.11 1.02
N ALA A 57 -22.85 -6.93 1.98
CA ALA A 57 -23.72 -7.82 2.73
C ALA A 57 -24.75 -7.09 3.63
N VAL A 58 -24.56 -5.79 3.89
CA VAL A 58 -25.46 -4.99 4.75
C VAL A 58 -26.74 -4.57 4.00
N GLU A 59 -26.65 -4.27 2.71
CA GLU A 59 -27.78 -3.79 1.89
C GLU A 59 -29.03 -4.69 1.98
N PRO A 60 -28.97 -6.01 1.75
CA PRO A 60 -30.16 -6.85 1.83
C PRO A 60 -30.77 -6.86 3.24
N GLN A 61 -29.97 -6.80 4.29
CA GLN A 61 -30.46 -6.78 5.68
C GLN A 61 -31.26 -5.51 5.96
N VAL A 62 -30.80 -4.36 5.47
CA VAL A 62 -31.50 -3.08 5.61
C VAL A 62 -32.80 -3.09 4.81
N LEU A 63 -32.77 -3.58 3.57
CA LEU A 63 -33.96 -3.67 2.72
C LEU A 63 -35.02 -4.61 3.29
N ASP A 64 -34.61 -5.76 3.83
CA ASP A 64 -35.51 -6.72 4.46
C ASP A 64 -36.13 -6.16 5.74
N ALA A 65 -35.32 -5.51 6.58
CA ALA A 65 -35.83 -4.84 7.79
C ALA A 65 -36.84 -3.74 7.45
N ALA A 66 -36.55 -2.91 6.44
CA ALA A 66 -37.46 -1.88 5.97
C ALA A 66 -38.78 -2.48 5.43
N ARG A 67 -38.71 -3.60 4.70
CA ARG A 67 -39.90 -4.31 4.21
C ARG A 67 -40.74 -4.87 5.35
N GLN A 68 -40.11 -5.50 6.34
CA GLN A 68 -40.80 -6.03 7.52
C GLN A 68 -41.47 -4.91 8.31
N GLN A 69 -40.78 -3.79 8.51
CA GLN A 69 -41.36 -2.63 9.18
C GLN A 69 -42.56 -2.09 8.43
N ARG A 70 -42.48 -1.98 7.10
CA ARG A 70 -43.61 -1.54 6.27
C ARG A 70 -44.81 -2.48 6.42
N ALA A 71 -44.58 -3.80 6.34
CA ALA A 71 -45.63 -4.79 6.49
C ALA A 71 -46.31 -4.74 7.89
N GLN A 72 -45.53 -4.48 8.95
CA GLN A 72 -46.08 -4.30 10.30
C GLN A 72 -46.94 -3.05 10.40
N ILE A 73 -46.50 -1.94 9.80
CA ILE A 73 -47.28 -0.70 9.74
C ILE A 73 -48.59 -0.96 9.02
N ASP A 74 -48.55 -1.53 7.81
CA ASP A 74 -49.74 -1.77 6.99
C ASP A 74 -50.75 -2.70 7.72
N ALA A 75 -50.25 -3.70 8.46
CA ALA A 75 -51.08 -4.57 9.29
C ALA A 75 -51.72 -3.86 10.50
N GLN A 76 -51.06 -2.86 11.07
CA GLN A 76 -51.55 -2.09 12.22
C GLN A 76 -52.49 -0.96 11.81
N THR A 77 -52.22 -0.29 10.69
CA THR A 77 -53.03 0.81 10.21
C THR A 77 -54.23 0.37 9.41
N GLY A 78 -54.32 -0.92 9.03
CA GLY A 78 -55.37 -1.46 8.20
C GLY A 78 -55.36 -0.77 6.84
N GLY A 79 -54.59 -1.31 5.89
CA GLY A 79 -54.59 -0.81 4.51
C GLY A 79 -55.99 -0.52 3.97
#